data_AF-A0A496WM29-F1
#
_entry.id   AF-A0A496WM29-F1
#
_cell.length_a   1.000
_cell.length_b   1.000
_cell.length_c   1.000
_cell.angle_alpha   90.00
_cell.angle_beta   90.00
_cell.angle_gamma   90.00
#
_symmetry.space_group_name_H-M   'P 1'
#
loop_
_entity.id
_entity.type
_entity.pdbx_description
1 polymer ?
#
loop_
_entity_poly.entity_id
_entity_poly.type
_entity_poly.pdbx_seq_one_letter_code
_entity_poly.pdbx_strand_id
1 'polypeptide(L)'
;KELPSMQKLYTTLPKDSFKMLALLNKDKMTLADFVANQKGITIPILDDAKNVVGSKYFLTGLPETFIVDKQGIIREKVIGSVQWDTPDAVQMMMKYINQ
;
A
#
# COMPACT_ATOMS: atom_id res chain seq x y z
N LYS A 1 0.28 2.34 -13.62
CA LYS A 1 0.68 3.69 -13.18
C LYS A 1 0.80 3.73 -11.65
N GLU A 2 -0.20 3.21 -10.93
CA GLU A 2 -0.22 3.15 -9.46
C GLU A 2 0.96 2.40 -8.81
N LEU A 3 1.19 1.11 -9.13
CA LEU A 3 2.29 0.33 -8.50
C LEU A 3 3.67 1.00 -8.58
N PRO A 4 4.14 1.52 -9.73
CA PRO A 4 5.38 2.32 -9.78
C PRO A 4 5.36 3.57 -8.89
N SER A 5 4.21 4.26 -8.77
CA SER A 5 4.10 5.43 -7.89
C SER A 5 4.16 5.05 -6.40
N MET A 6 3.56 3.91 -6.02
CA MET A 6 3.66 3.36 -4.67
C MET A 6 5.11 2.99 -4.35
N GLN A 7 5.81 2.35 -5.30
CA GLN A 7 7.22 1.99 -5.14
C GLN A 7 8.08 3.23 -4.91
N LYS A 8 7.85 4.30 -5.68
CA LYS A 8 8.57 5.55 -5.52
C LYS A 8 8.30 6.16 -4.14
N LEU A 9 7.04 6.27 -3.72
CA LEU A 9 6.68 6.73 -2.38
C LEU A 9 7.37 5.91 -1.28
N TYR A 10 7.32 4.58 -1.39
CA TYR A 10 7.97 3.64 -0.46
C TYR A 10 9.48 3.84 -0.36
N THR A 11 10.15 4.16 -1.46
CA THR A 11 11.59 4.46 -1.45
C THR A 11 11.93 5.88 -1.01
N THR A 12 11.00 6.83 -1.15
CA THR A 12 11.22 8.24 -0.80
C THR A 12 11.02 8.50 0.69
N LEU A 13 10.05 7.85 1.33
CA LEU A 13 9.75 8.09 2.74
C LEU A 13 10.74 7.39 3.69
N PRO A 14 10.96 7.93 4.90
CA PRO A 14 11.93 7.35 5.84
C PRO A 14 11.49 5.96 6.31
N LYS A 15 12.34 4.95 6.10
CA LYS A 15 12.02 3.54 6.39
C LYS A 15 11.77 3.25 7.88
N ASP A 16 12.28 4.09 8.77
CA ASP A 16 12.15 3.91 10.22
C ASP A 16 10.79 4.40 10.74
N SER A 17 10.12 5.29 10.00
CA SER A 17 8.83 5.87 10.39
C SER A 17 7.69 5.54 9.42
N PHE A 18 8.00 5.00 8.24
CA PHE A 18 7.03 4.61 7.23
C PHE A 18 7.19 3.14 6.82
N LYS A 19 6.07 2.42 6.78
CA LYS A 19 5.96 1.07 6.24
C LYS A 19 4.82 1.01 5.25
N MET A 20 5.00 0.25 4.17
CA MET A 20 3.97 -0.04 3.19
C MET A 20 3.94 -1.55 2.96
N LEU A 21 2.74 -2.11 2.91
CA LEU A 21 2.49 -3.53 2.66
C LEU A 21 1.43 -3.63 1.57
N ALA A 22 1.69 -4.42 0.53
CA ALA A 22 0.70 -4.79 -0.46
C ALA A 22 0.07 -6.12 -0.04
N LEU A 23 -1.26 -6.21 -0.05
CA LEU A 23 -1.98 -7.47 0.23
C LEU A 23 -2.49 -8.04 -1.08
N LEU A 24 -2.04 -9.24 -1.43
CA LEU A 24 -2.53 -9.96 -2.60
C LEU A 24 -3.83 -10.68 -2.24
N ASN A 25 -4.95 -10.25 -2.82
CA ASN A 25 -6.24 -10.84 -2.55
C ASN A 25 -6.62 -11.86 -3.64
N LYS A 26 -6.96 -13.08 -3.23
CA LYS A 26 -7.52 -14.14 -4.09
C LYS A 26 -6.76 -14.39 -5.41
N ASP A 27 -5.44 -14.27 -5.38
CA ASP A 27 -4.58 -14.50 -6.55
C ASP A 27 -3.34 -15.33 -6.16
N LYS A 28 -2.53 -15.73 -7.15
CA LYS A 28 -1.35 -16.56 -6.96
C LYS A 28 -0.13 -15.69 -6.64
N MET A 29 0.51 -15.98 -5.51
CA MET A 29 1.75 -15.30 -5.12
C MET A 29 2.83 -15.34 -6.21
N THR A 30 2.97 -16.45 -6.94
CA THR A 30 3.94 -16.57 -8.03
C THR A 30 3.75 -15.56 -9.15
N LEU A 31 2.50 -15.18 -9.45
CA LEU A 31 2.21 -14.14 -10.45
C LEU A 31 2.57 -12.75 -9.90
N ALA A 32 2.23 -12.49 -8.63
CA ALA A 32 2.58 -11.23 -7.97
C ALA A 32 4.10 -11.03 -7.91
N ASP A 33 4.85 -12.05 -7.51
CA ASP A 33 6.31 -12.04 -7.47
C ASP A 33 6.91 -11.81 -8.86
N PHE A 34 6.39 -12.49 -9.88
CA PHE A 34 6.83 -12.29 -11.26
C PHE A 34 6.62 -10.83 -11.72
N VAL A 35 5.42 -10.27 -11.49
CA VAL A 35 5.11 -8.89 -11.85
C VAL A 35 5.96 -7.89 -11.05
N ALA A 36 6.17 -8.15 -9.77
CA ALA A 36 7.02 -7.33 -8.91
C ALA A 36 8.46 -7.28 -9.43
N ASN A 37 9.03 -8.45 -9.72
CA ASN A 37 10.38 -8.57 -10.29
C ASN A 37 10.52 -7.85 -11.64
N GLN A 38 9.55 -8.04 -12.55
CA GLN A 38 9.55 -7.36 -13.85
C GLN A 38 9.49 -5.84 -13.75
N LYS A 39 8.88 -5.31 -12.68
CA LYS A 39 8.67 -3.87 -12.49
C LYS A 39 9.61 -3.24 -11.47
N GLY A 40 10.53 -4.01 -10.90
CA GLY A 40 11.44 -3.54 -9.85
C GLY A 40 10.72 -3.13 -8.56
N ILE A 41 9.60 -3.77 -8.23
CA ILE A 41 8.83 -3.51 -7.01
C ILE A 41 9.49 -4.24 -5.84
N THR A 42 9.76 -3.50 -4.77
CA THR A 42 10.36 -4.01 -3.53
C THR A 42 9.48 -3.76 -2.31
N ILE A 43 8.27 -3.23 -2.51
CA ILE A 43 7.22 -3.22 -1.48
C ILE A 43 6.94 -4.68 -1.08
N PRO A 44 6.93 -5.02 0.23
CA PRO A 44 6.54 -6.34 0.69
C PRO A 44 5.11 -6.68 0.25
N ILE A 45 4.95 -7.84 -0.40
CA ILE A 45 3.66 -8.38 -0.81
C ILE A 45 3.33 -9.53 0.15
N LEU A 46 2.17 -9.45 0.81
CA LEU A 46 1.67 -10.49 1.71
C LEU A 46 0.49 -11.22 1.07
N ASP A 47 0.39 -12.52 1.34
CA ASP A 47 -0.70 -13.35 0.83
C ASP A 47 -1.96 -13.18 1.68
N ASP A 48 -3.05 -12.71 1.06
CA ASP A 48 -4.40 -12.72 1.63
C ASP A 48 -5.36 -13.49 0.69
N ALA A 49 -4.91 -14.63 0.14
CA ALA A 49 -5.72 -15.49 -0.73
C ALA A 49 -7.06 -15.91 -0.10
N LYS A 50 -7.12 -16.03 1.23
CA LYS A 50 -8.34 -16.35 1.99
C LYS A 50 -9.21 -15.13 2.33
N ASN A 51 -8.83 -13.93 1.90
CA ASN A 51 -9.52 -12.68 2.17
C ASN A 51 -9.79 -12.43 3.68
N VAL A 52 -8.88 -12.88 4.55
CA VAL A 52 -9.03 -12.74 6.00
C VAL A 52 -8.82 -11.28 6.39
N VAL A 53 -7.79 -10.63 5.84
CA VAL A 53 -7.52 -9.21 6.11
C VAL A 53 -8.54 -8.35 5.38
N GLY A 54 -8.81 -8.64 4.11
CA GLY A 54 -9.79 -7.90 3.33
C GLY A 54 -11.20 -7.87 3.95
N SER A 55 -11.63 -8.99 4.55
CA SER A 55 -12.92 -9.04 5.27
C SER A 55 -12.91 -8.18 6.53
N LYS A 56 -11.82 -8.19 7.31
CA LYS A 56 -11.69 -7.39 8.55
C LYS A 56 -11.67 -5.89 8.27
N TYR A 57 -11.14 -5.49 7.13
CA TYR A 57 -11.07 -4.10 6.68
C TYR A 57 -12.29 -3.68 5.86
N PHE A 58 -13.31 -4.53 5.76
CA PHE A 58 -14.55 -4.28 5.03
C PHE A 58 -14.30 -3.77 3.60
N LEU A 59 -13.48 -4.52 2.85
CA LEU A 59 -13.24 -4.22 1.44
C LEU A 59 -14.57 -4.18 0.68
N THR A 60 -14.72 -3.15 -0.15
CA THR A 60 -15.87 -2.96 -1.04
C THR A 60 -15.52 -3.20 -2.51
N GLY A 61 -14.23 -3.19 -2.83
CA GLY A 61 -13.67 -3.49 -4.14
C GLY A 61 -12.14 -3.49 -4.10
N LEU A 62 -11.51 -3.51 -5.27
CA LEU A 62 -10.06 -3.38 -5.43
C LEU A 62 -9.73 -2.42 -6.59
N PRO A 63 -8.64 -1.64 -6.48
CA PRO A 63 -7.77 -1.52 -5.31
C PRO A 63 -8.40 -0.65 -4.21
N GLU A 64 -8.04 -0.93 -2.95
CA GLU A 64 -8.32 -0.07 -1.80
C GLU A 64 -7.05 0.07 -0.97
N THR A 65 -6.78 1.27 -0.47
CA THR A 65 -5.61 1.57 0.37
C THR A 65 -6.06 2.18 1.69
N PHE A 66 -5.47 1.71 2.78
CA PHE A 66 -5.70 2.23 4.13
C PHE A 66 -4.41 2.88 4.64
N ILE A 67 -4.53 4.09 5.17
CA ILE A 67 -3.43 4.78 5.85
C ILE A 67 -3.69 4.66 7.34
N VAL A 68 -2.75 4.04 8.05
CA VAL A 68 -2.84 3.76 9.48
C VAL A 68 -1.72 4.52 10.20
N ASP A 69 -2.04 5.22 11.27
CA ASP A 69 -1.06 5.94 12.07
C ASP A 69 -0.30 5.03 13.06
N LYS A 70 0.61 5.64 13.85
CA LYS A 70 1.43 4.93 14.84
C LYS A 70 0.61 4.36 16.02
N GLN A 71 -0.61 4.85 16.23
CA GLN A 71 -1.53 4.34 17.26
C GLN A 71 -2.44 3.23 16.73
N GLY A 72 -2.29 2.85 15.46
CA GLY A 72 -3.13 1.82 14.82
C GLY A 72 -4.49 2.34 14.35
N ILE A 73 -4.68 3.65 14.27
CA ILE A 73 -5.93 4.27 13.84
C ILE A 73 -5.90 4.51 12.33
N ILE A 74 -6.95 4.09 11.63
CA ILE A 74 -7.14 4.39 10.21
C ILE A 74 -7.42 5.88 10.06
N ARG A 75 -6.53 6.60 9.38
CA ARG A 75 -6.67 8.03 9.08
C ARG A 75 -7.37 8.26 7.75
N GLU A 76 -7.12 7.39 6.77
CA GLU A 76 -7.72 7.48 5.45
C GLU A 76 -8.09 6.11 4.91
N LYS A 77 -9.19 6.06 4.17
CA LYS A 77 -9.56 4.96 3.29
C LYS A 77 -9.68 5.50 1.87
N VAL A 78 -8.86 4.99 0.97
CA VAL A 78 -8.84 5.38 -0.45
C VAL A 78 -9.39 4.23 -1.28
N ILE A 79 -10.44 4.49 -2.06
CA ILE A 79 -11.08 3.51 -2.94
C ILE A 79 -10.71 3.83 -4.39
N GLY A 80 -10.22 2.84 -5.11
CA GLY A 80 -9.76 2.97 -6.48
C GLY A 80 -8.29 3.36 -6.59
N SER A 81 -7.80 3.39 -7.83
CA SER A 81 -6.39 3.64 -8.12
C SER A 81 -6.01 5.09 -7.90
N VAL A 82 -4.90 5.31 -7.19
CA VAL A 82 -4.33 6.64 -6.95
C VAL A 82 -2.87 6.70 -7.39
N GLN A 83 -2.41 7.91 -7.73
CA GLN A 83 -1.00 8.19 -7.93
C GLN A 83 -0.38 8.66 -6.60
N TRP A 84 0.49 7.83 -6.03
CA TRP A 84 0.99 7.99 -4.66
C TRP A 84 2.28 8.82 -4.57
N ASP A 85 2.91 9.14 -5.68
CA ASP A 85 4.15 9.92 -5.73
C ASP A 85 3.93 11.42 -6.04
N THR A 86 2.69 11.90 -5.92
CA THR A 86 2.37 13.32 -6.07
C THR A 86 2.86 14.12 -4.85
N PRO A 87 3.16 15.43 -5.01
CA PRO A 87 3.54 16.28 -3.89
C PRO A 87 2.52 16.24 -2.74
N ASP A 88 1.22 16.25 -3.07
CA ASP A 88 0.15 16.24 -2.08
C ASP A 88 0.11 14.92 -1.30
N ALA A 89 0.27 13.77 -1.97
CA ALA A 89 0.33 12.47 -1.31
C ALA A 89 1.55 12.36 -0.38
N VAL A 90 2.71 12.84 -0.83
CA VAL A 90 3.93 12.88 0.00
C VAL A 90 3.75 13.79 1.21
N GLN A 91 3.18 14.98 1.04
CA GLN A 91 2.90 15.91 2.14
C GLN A 91 1.92 15.32 3.15
N MET A 92 0.85 14.67 2.68
CA MET A 92 -0.10 13.97 3.53
C MET A 92 0.60 12.88 4.37
N MET A 93 1.45 12.05 3.75
CA MET A 93 2.19 11.02 4.48
C MET A 93 3.15 11.63 5.51
N MET A 94 3.88 12.68 5.14
CA MET A 94 4.80 13.37 6.06
C MET A 94 4.07 13.99 7.24
N LYS A 95 2.85 14.53 7.04
CA LYS A 95 1.99 15.01 8.13
C LYS A 95 1.70 13.89 9.13
N TYR A 96 1.29 12.70 8.66
CA TYR A 96 1.01 11.56 9.54
C TYR A 96 2.27 10.99 10.22
N ILE A 97 3.42 11.04 9.55
CA ILE A 97 4.71 10.63 10.11
C ILE A 97 5.17 11.55 11.25
N ASN A 98 4.88 12.84 11.16
CA ASN A 98 5.33 13.84 12.14
C ASN A 98 4.38 14.03 13.33
N GLN A 99 3.23 13.34 13.32
CA GLN A 99 2.33 13.20 14.47
C GLN A 99 2.79 12.06 15.38
#